data_AF-A0A9N9IIN4-F1
#
_entry.id   AF-A0A9N9IIN4-F1
#
_cell.length_a   1.000
_cell.length_b   1.000
_cell.length_c   1.000
_cell.angle_alpha   90.00
_cell.angle_beta   90.00
_cell.angle_gamma   90.00
#
_symmetry.space_group_name_H-M   'P 1'
#
loop_
_entity.id
_entity.type
_entity.pdbx_description
1 polymer ?
#
loop_
_entity_poly.entity_id
_entity_poly.type
_entity_poly.pdbx_seq_one_letter_code
_entity_poly.pdbx_strand_id
1 'polypeptide(L)'
;DGSPVKVDVAITGLYTHGAIMAALISRSKTNLGQRIDCSLIECQVASLANIASNYLISNQEAKQMGTSHPSIVPYQVFPTKDEERFMNETTDHWLSLLSDKESINNIQQIFEHPQILALEMIQEVDHPKAGKIKLTGIPVKYSREVLKIRPPPPTLGQHTREILTDLLHYTNEKIDLLKETG
;
A
#
# COMPACT_ATOMS: atom_id res chain seq x y z
N ASP A 1 20.71 19.76 0.25
CA ASP A 1 21.15 19.90 -1.15
C ASP A 1 21.08 18.59 -1.92
N GLY A 2 19.92 17.91 -1.90
CA GLY A 2 19.67 16.74 -2.73
C GLY A 2 18.79 17.12 -3.93
N SER A 3 18.83 16.36 -5.02
CA SER A 3 17.78 16.48 -6.05
C SER A 3 16.43 16.00 -5.47
N PRO A 4 15.28 16.51 -5.97
CA PRO A 4 13.97 16.01 -5.56
C PRO A 4 13.88 14.48 -5.73
N VAL A 5 13.42 13.80 -4.68
CA VAL A 5 13.25 12.34 -4.69
C VAL A 5 11.78 11.98 -4.82
N LYS A 6 11.50 10.91 -5.59
CA LYS A 6 10.15 10.38 -5.76
C LYS A 6 9.77 9.55 -4.53
N VAL A 7 8.53 9.69 -4.08
CA VAL A 7 7.92 8.80 -3.09
C VAL A 7 7.24 7.65 -3.82
N ASP A 8 7.70 6.41 -3.63
CA ASP A 8 7.20 5.21 -4.33
C ASP A 8 6.00 4.54 -3.63
N VAL A 9 5.07 5.34 -3.08
CA VAL A 9 3.86 4.83 -2.43
C VAL A 9 2.64 5.07 -3.32
N ALA A 10 1.91 4.01 -3.64
CA ALA A 10 0.69 4.09 -4.45
C ALA A 10 -0.52 4.52 -3.60
N ILE A 11 -0.74 5.84 -3.50
CA ILE A 11 -1.76 6.42 -2.61
C ILE A 11 -3.15 6.47 -3.27
N THR A 12 -3.21 6.68 -4.59
CA THR A 12 -4.48 6.88 -5.32
C THR A 12 -5.42 5.68 -5.20
N GLY A 13 -4.89 4.45 -5.22
CA GLY A 13 -5.71 3.25 -5.05
C GLY A 13 -6.46 3.21 -3.70
N LEU A 14 -5.85 3.72 -2.63
CA LEU A 14 -6.48 3.80 -1.32
C LEU A 14 -7.62 4.82 -1.29
N TYR A 15 -7.43 5.99 -1.91
CA TYR A 15 -8.51 6.99 -2.06
C TYR A 15 -9.68 6.44 -2.87
N THR A 16 -9.40 5.79 -4.01
CA THR A 16 -10.44 5.21 -4.85
C THR A 16 -11.18 4.08 -4.13
N HIS A 17 -10.48 3.23 -3.36
CA HIS A 17 -11.12 2.19 -2.56
C HIS A 17 -12.13 2.78 -1.56
N GLY A 18 -11.75 3.83 -0.83
CA GLY A 18 -12.64 4.52 0.09
C GLY A 18 -13.86 5.15 -0.61
N ALA A 19 -13.64 5.78 -1.77
CA ALA A 19 -14.70 6.36 -2.59
C ALA A 19 -15.71 5.31 -3.09
N ILE A 20 -15.22 4.14 -3.54
CA ILE A 20 -16.08 3.01 -3.96
C ILE A 20 -16.92 2.52 -2.78
N MET A 21 -16.33 2.35 -1.60
CA MET A 21 -17.05 1.94 -0.39
C MET A 21 -18.14 2.93 -0.02
N ALA A 22 -17.85 4.23 -0.03
CA ALA A 22 -18.83 5.29 0.22
C ALA A 22 -19.96 5.27 -0.82
N ALA A 23 -19.61 5.02 -2.10
CA ALA A 23 -20.58 4.96 -3.17
C ALA A 23 -21.53 3.76 -3.04
N LEU A 24 -21.02 2.60 -2.62
CA LEU A 24 -21.83 1.42 -2.35
C LEU A 24 -22.80 1.63 -1.18
N ILE A 25 -22.35 2.29 -0.10
CA ILE A 25 -23.20 2.66 1.05
C ILE A 25 -24.28 3.68 0.63
N SER A 26 -23.94 4.65 -0.22
CA SER A 26 -24.93 5.58 -0.76
C SER A 26 -25.97 4.85 -1.62
N ARG A 27 -25.51 3.97 -2.53
CA ARG A 27 -26.38 3.15 -3.39
C ARG A 27 -27.32 2.28 -2.57
N SER A 28 -26.90 1.74 -1.43
CA SER A 28 -27.80 0.92 -0.58
C SER A 28 -28.96 1.72 0.02
N LYS A 29 -28.85 3.06 0.07
CA LYS A 29 -29.89 3.96 0.56
C LYS A 29 -30.72 4.56 -0.57
N THR A 30 -30.08 4.92 -1.68
CA THR A 30 -30.70 5.68 -2.78
C THR A 30 -31.11 4.81 -3.96
N ASN A 31 -30.58 3.58 -4.07
CA ASN A 31 -30.64 2.71 -5.25
C ASN A 31 -30.06 3.33 -6.54
N LEU A 32 -29.33 4.44 -6.43
CA LEU A 32 -28.68 5.09 -7.56
C LEU A 32 -27.17 4.86 -7.54
N GLY A 33 -26.62 4.59 -8.72
CA GLY A 33 -25.19 4.62 -8.94
C GLY A 33 -24.66 6.06 -8.96
N GLN A 34 -23.34 6.21 -8.90
CA GLN A 34 -22.70 7.50 -9.05
C GLN A 34 -21.37 7.35 -9.78
N ARG A 35 -20.95 8.43 -10.44
CA ARG A 35 -19.64 8.54 -11.06
C ARG A 35 -18.62 8.99 -10.02
N ILE A 36 -17.46 8.34 -9.99
CA ILE A 36 -16.32 8.73 -9.16
C ILE A 36 -15.22 9.20 -10.10
N ASP A 37 -14.81 10.45 -9.96
CA ASP A 37 -13.62 10.99 -10.63
C ASP A 37 -12.48 11.08 -9.60
N CYS A 38 -11.32 10.54 -9.95
CA CYS A 38 -10.15 10.47 -9.06
C CYS A 38 -8.88 10.71 -9.87
N SER A 39 -8.14 11.79 -9.56
CA SER A 39 -6.92 12.17 -10.26
C SER A 39 -5.65 11.84 -9.47
N LEU A 40 -4.61 11.39 -10.17
CA LEU A 40 -3.29 11.12 -9.57
C LEU A 40 -2.70 12.37 -8.90
N ILE A 41 -2.83 13.54 -9.56
CA ILE A 41 -2.27 14.80 -9.05
C ILE A 41 -3.03 15.28 -7.81
N GLU A 42 -4.35 15.14 -7.79
CA GLU A 42 -5.18 15.56 -6.65
C GLU A 42 -4.90 14.70 -5.41
N CYS A 43 -4.78 13.39 -5.59
CA CYS A 43 -4.39 12.50 -4.49
C CYS A 43 -2.99 12.82 -3.94
N GLN A 44 -2.06 13.21 -4.82
CA GLN A 44 -0.71 13.60 -4.41
C GLN A 44 -0.71 14.94 -3.65
N VAL A 45 -1.50 15.92 -4.09
CA VAL A 45 -1.64 17.19 -3.36
C VAL A 45 -2.32 16.95 -2.00
N ALA A 46 -3.34 16.10 -1.96
CA ALA A 46 -4.04 15.76 -0.71
C ALA A 46 -3.14 15.07 0.31
N SER A 47 -2.20 14.20 -0.12
CA SER A 47 -1.24 13.58 0.81
C SER A 47 -0.24 14.58 1.40
N LEU A 48 -0.05 15.73 0.74
CA LEU A 48 0.79 16.83 1.21
C LEU A 48 0.02 17.84 2.08
N ALA A 49 -1.16 17.49 2.61
CA ALA A 49 -2.05 18.40 3.34
C ALA A 49 -1.32 19.28 4.37
N ASN A 50 -0.43 18.69 5.20
CA ASN A 50 0.33 19.45 6.20
C ASN A 50 1.24 20.53 5.58
N ILE A 51 1.91 20.21 4.47
CA ILE A 51 2.80 21.13 3.76
C ILE A 51 1.99 22.17 2.98
N ALA A 52 0.91 21.72 2.33
CA ALA A 52 -0.01 22.57 1.59
C ALA A 52 -0.67 23.60 2.51
N SER A 53 -1.12 23.20 3.70
CA SER A 53 -1.67 24.12 4.70
C SER A 53 -0.67 25.18 5.15
N ASN A 54 0.59 24.81 5.38
CA ASN A 54 1.63 25.79 5.73
C ASN A 54 1.81 26.82 4.62
N TYR A 55 1.89 26.38 3.36
CA TYR A 55 1.99 27.32 2.24
C TYR A 55 0.75 28.20 2.09
N LEU A 56 -0.45 27.63 2.16
CA LEU A 56 -1.71 28.35 1.96
C LEU A 56 -2.01 29.36 3.08
N ILE A 57 -1.56 29.10 4.32
CA ILE A 57 -1.82 29.96 5.48
C ILE A 57 -0.72 31.01 5.66
N SER A 58 0.56 30.62 5.56
CA SER A 58 1.69 31.49 5.89
C SER A 58 2.58 31.88 4.71
N ASN A 59 2.21 31.50 3.47
CA ASN A 59 3.02 31.71 2.25
C ASN A 59 4.46 31.19 2.40
N GLN A 60 4.66 30.16 3.22
CA GLN A 60 5.97 29.61 3.48
C GLN A 60 6.22 28.41 2.56
N GLU A 61 7.23 28.55 1.69
CA GLU A 61 7.62 27.49 0.76
C GLU A 61 8.29 26.32 1.49
N ALA A 62 7.91 25.10 1.10
CA ALA A 62 8.48 23.89 1.65
C ALA A 62 9.93 23.72 1.20
N LYS A 63 10.81 23.37 2.14
CA LYS A 63 12.21 23.04 1.85
C LYS A 63 12.44 21.55 2.03
N GLN A 64 13.48 21.02 1.40
CA GLN A 64 13.94 19.66 1.67
C GLN A 64 14.43 19.55 3.11
N MET A 65 13.85 18.62 3.88
CA MET A 65 14.11 18.48 5.32
C MET A 65 14.77 17.15 5.71
N GLY A 66 15.17 16.32 4.75
CA GLY A 66 15.75 15.00 5.06
C GLY A 66 14.78 14.14 5.88
N THR A 67 15.22 13.69 7.07
CA THR A 67 14.39 12.93 8.02
C THR A 67 13.57 13.79 8.98
N SER A 68 13.67 15.12 8.90
CA SER A 68 13.01 16.03 9.84
C SER A 68 11.55 16.29 9.47
N HIS A 69 10.68 16.44 10.48
CA HIS A 69 9.28 16.81 10.28
C HIS A 69 8.98 18.24 10.80
N PRO A 70 8.30 19.12 10.03
CA PRO A 70 8.14 20.53 10.38
C PRO A 70 7.22 20.80 11.57
N SER A 71 6.28 19.88 11.87
CA SER A 71 5.24 20.10 12.90
C SER A 71 5.18 19.04 14.00
N ILE A 72 6.03 18.00 13.95
CA ILE A 72 6.05 16.95 14.97
C ILE A 72 7.47 16.92 15.53
N VAL A 73 7.68 17.73 16.57
CA VAL A 73 8.99 17.92 17.18
C VAL A 73 9.11 17.04 18.43
N PRO A 74 10.26 16.38 18.66
CA PRO A 74 11.45 16.29 17.81
C PRO A 74 11.58 14.91 17.13
N TYR A 75 11.25 14.81 15.83
CA TYR A 75 11.62 13.67 14.98
C TYR A 75 12.63 14.11 13.92
N GLN A 76 13.92 13.85 14.17
CA GLN A 76 15.01 13.99 13.20
C GLN A 76 16.27 13.26 13.68
N VAL A 77 17.24 13.06 12.79
CA VAL A 77 18.60 12.65 13.18
C VAL A 77 19.27 13.82 13.89
N PHE A 78 19.73 13.59 15.13
CA PHE A 78 20.46 14.59 15.90
C PHE A 78 21.95 14.21 15.97
N PRO A 79 22.87 15.17 15.75
CA PRO A 79 24.29 14.94 16.01
C PRO A 79 24.47 14.72 17.52
N THR A 80 25.07 13.59 17.89
CA THR A 80 25.39 13.27 19.28
C THR A 80 26.90 13.41 19.49
N LYS A 81 27.33 13.69 20.72
CA LYS A 81 28.76 13.81 21.07
C LYS A 81 29.56 12.53 20.73
N ASP A 82 28.86 11.40 20.68
CA ASP A 82 29.39 10.07 20.41
C ASP A 82 29.13 9.62 18.95
N GLU A 83 29.09 10.55 17.99
CA GLU A 83 28.79 10.26 16.57
C GLU A 83 29.67 9.14 15.99
N GLU A 84 30.96 9.13 16.34
CA GLU A 84 31.91 8.09 15.93
C GLU A 84 31.55 6.71 16.51
N ARG A 85 31.02 6.66 17.74
CA ARG A 85 30.49 5.45 18.36
C ARG A 85 29.18 5.02 17.70
N PHE A 86 28.29 5.97 17.39
CA PHE A 86 27.02 5.68 16.72
C PHE A 86 27.21 5.02 15.35
N MET A 87 28.26 5.42 14.63
CA MET A 87 28.62 4.86 13.31
C MET A 87 29.37 3.53 13.40
N ASN A 88 30.11 3.27 14.48
CA ASN A 88 30.94 2.07 14.65
C ASN A 88 30.26 0.93 15.42
N GLU A 89 29.24 1.23 16.23
CA GLU A 89 28.51 0.25 17.03
C GLU A 89 27.26 -0.26 16.29
N THR A 90 26.88 -1.51 16.55
CA THR A 90 25.73 -2.14 15.88
C THR A 90 24.40 -1.60 16.40
N THR A 91 23.33 -1.74 15.59
CA THR A 91 21.97 -1.37 16.02
C THR A 91 21.55 -2.11 17.30
N ASP A 92 21.95 -3.37 17.47
CA ASP A 92 21.67 -4.17 18.65
C ASP A 92 22.30 -3.61 19.93
N HIS A 93 23.53 -3.08 19.83
CA HIS A 93 24.19 -2.39 20.94
C HIS A 93 23.33 -1.22 21.44
N TRP A 94 22.85 -0.39 20.52
CA TRP A 94 22.02 0.77 20.86
C TRP A 94 20.64 0.40 21.37
N LEU A 95 19.99 -0.63 20.80
CA LEU A 95 18.70 -1.14 21.29
C LEU A 95 18.82 -1.71 22.71
N SER A 96 19.96 -2.29 23.07
CA SER A 96 20.19 -2.78 24.45
C SER A 96 20.35 -1.65 25.48
N LEU A 97 20.91 -0.51 25.06
CA LEU A 97 21.19 0.62 25.93
C LEU A 97 19.99 1.56 26.07
N LEU A 98 19.15 1.62 25.04
CA LEU A 98 18.06 2.57 24.91
C LEU A 98 16.72 1.83 25.02
N SER A 99 16.13 1.85 26.21
CA SER A 99 14.81 1.27 26.44
C SER A 99 13.75 1.97 25.59
N ASP A 100 12.87 1.18 24.95
CA ASP A 100 11.69 1.63 24.18
C ASP A 100 12.02 2.24 22.80
N LYS A 101 12.80 1.51 21.97
CA LYS A 101 13.16 1.93 20.60
C LYS A 101 12.94 0.81 19.58
N GLU A 102 12.61 1.21 18.35
CA GLU A 102 12.55 0.34 17.19
C GLU A 102 13.69 0.68 16.22
N SER A 103 14.29 -0.34 15.63
CA SER A 103 15.30 -0.20 14.57
C SER A 103 14.65 0.11 13.23
N ILE A 104 15.35 0.90 12.41
CA ILE A 104 15.03 1.00 10.98
C ILE A 104 15.46 -0.32 10.34
N ASN A 105 14.48 -1.19 10.10
CA ASN A 105 14.72 -2.53 9.58
C ASN A 105 14.87 -2.51 8.05
N ASN A 106 15.77 -3.35 7.54
CA ASN A 106 15.81 -3.66 6.12
C ASN A 106 14.69 -4.65 5.74
N ILE A 107 14.49 -4.87 4.44
CA ILE A 107 13.40 -5.72 3.93
C ILE A 107 13.47 -7.16 4.47
N GLN A 108 14.66 -7.74 4.58
CA GLN A 108 14.82 -9.09 5.14
C GLN A 108 14.41 -9.14 6.60
N GLN A 109 14.90 -8.19 7.41
CA GLN A 109 14.58 -8.07 8.83
C GLN A 109 13.08 -7.85 9.07
N ILE A 110 12.40 -7.08 8.21
CA ILE A 110 10.94 -6.89 8.30
C ILE A 110 10.21 -8.23 8.15
N PHE A 111 10.56 -9.03 7.14
CA PHE A 111 9.85 -10.30 6.89
C PHE A 111 10.20 -11.41 7.89
N GLU A 112 11.31 -11.29 8.60
CA GLU A 112 11.70 -12.17 9.71
C GLU A 112 11.18 -11.66 11.07
N HIS A 113 10.61 -10.45 11.12
CA HIS A 113 10.20 -9.83 12.38
C HIS A 113 9.06 -10.61 13.07
N PRO A 114 9.14 -10.88 14.39
CA PRO A 114 8.13 -11.67 15.11
C PRO A 114 6.70 -11.14 14.92
N GLN A 115 6.53 -9.82 14.86
CA GLN A 115 5.22 -9.20 14.63
C GLN A 115 4.69 -9.48 13.22
N ILE A 116 5.53 -9.47 12.19
CA ILE A 116 5.11 -9.74 10.80
C ILE A 116 4.71 -11.21 10.63
N LEU A 117 5.45 -12.11 11.28
CA LEU A 117 5.11 -13.53 11.33
C LEU A 117 3.80 -13.77 12.12
N ALA A 118 3.64 -13.15 13.29
CA ALA A 118 2.44 -13.27 14.12
C ALA A 118 1.18 -12.70 13.44
N LEU A 119 1.34 -11.69 12.58
CA LEU A 119 0.25 -11.10 11.80
C LEU A 119 -0.09 -11.90 10.53
N GLU A 120 0.65 -12.98 10.24
CA GLU A 120 0.49 -13.81 9.03
C GLU A 120 0.55 -12.97 7.75
N MET A 121 1.50 -12.02 7.74
CA MET A 121 1.70 -11.07 6.64
C MET A 121 2.47 -11.66 5.45
N ILE A 122 2.88 -12.92 5.53
CA ILE A 122 3.48 -13.68 4.43
C ILE A 122 2.66 -14.96 4.28
N GLN A 123 2.08 -15.17 3.09
CA GLN A 123 1.31 -16.37 2.79
C GLN A 123 1.84 -17.03 1.52
N GLU A 124 1.94 -18.35 1.54
CA GLU A 124 2.35 -19.15 0.40
C GLU A 124 1.13 -19.60 -0.41
N VAL A 125 1.20 -19.43 -1.73
CA VAL A 125 0.14 -19.81 -2.66
C VAL A 125 0.74 -20.61 -3.81
N ASP A 126 0.09 -21.71 -4.20
CA ASP A 126 0.46 -22.48 -5.38
C ASP A 126 -0.07 -21.81 -6.65
N HIS A 127 0.82 -21.35 -7.53
CA HIS A 127 0.46 -20.71 -8.80
C HIS A 127 0.64 -21.68 -9.99
N PRO A 128 -0.36 -21.82 -10.89
CA PRO A 128 -0.36 -22.83 -11.96
C PRO A 128 0.86 -22.80 -12.89
N LYS A 129 1.47 -21.62 -13.10
CA LYS A 129 2.67 -21.47 -13.95
C LYS A 129 3.96 -21.21 -13.18
N ALA A 130 3.87 -20.76 -11.94
CA ALA A 130 5.03 -20.20 -11.21
C ALA A 130 5.42 -21.05 -9.99
N GLY A 131 4.68 -22.13 -9.72
CA GLY A 131 4.89 -22.95 -8.53
C GLY A 131 4.50 -22.20 -7.26
N LYS A 132 5.14 -22.53 -6.14
CA LYS A 132 4.91 -21.87 -4.85
C LYS A 132 5.45 -20.45 -4.87
N ILE A 133 4.57 -19.48 -4.66
CA ILE A 133 4.91 -18.06 -4.55
C ILE A 133 4.53 -17.53 -3.17
N LYS A 134 5.28 -16.54 -2.68
CA LYS A 134 4.99 -15.81 -1.43
C LYS A 134 4.31 -14.49 -1.75
N LEU A 135 3.18 -14.23 -1.10
CA LEU A 135 2.40 -13.00 -1.24
C LEU A 135 2.28 -12.29 0.11
N THR A 136 2.25 -10.96 0.06
CA THR A 136 1.98 -10.14 1.26
C THR A 136 0.54 -10.30 1.70
N GLY A 137 0.35 -10.55 2.99
CA GLY A 137 -0.94 -10.72 3.64
C GLY A 137 -1.78 -9.45 3.69
N ILE A 138 -3.06 -9.62 4.06
CA ILE A 138 -4.00 -8.51 4.19
C ILE A 138 -3.74 -7.79 5.51
N PRO A 139 -3.44 -6.47 5.50
CA PRO A 139 -3.05 -5.72 6.69
C PRO A 139 -4.22 -5.40 7.65
N VAL A 140 -5.45 -5.76 7.30
CA VAL A 140 -6.65 -5.51 8.10
C VAL A 140 -7.26 -6.84 8.54
N LYS A 141 -7.51 -6.99 9.84
CA LYS A 141 -8.15 -8.17 10.44
C LYS A 141 -9.55 -7.81 10.91
N TYR A 142 -10.50 -8.72 10.72
CA TYR A 142 -11.89 -8.53 11.11
C TYR A 142 -12.23 -9.51 12.23
N SER A 143 -12.91 -9.03 13.28
CA SER A 143 -13.25 -9.88 14.44
C SER A 143 -14.26 -10.98 14.13
N ARG A 144 -15.00 -10.85 13.02
CA ARG A 144 -16.08 -11.76 12.63
C ARG A 144 -15.77 -12.58 11.38
N GLU A 145 -14.68 -12.27 10.68
CA GLU A 145 -14.35 -12.86 9.38
C GLU A 145 -12.85 -13.12 9.27
N VAL A 146 -12.50 -14.33 8.84
CA VAL A 146 -11.10 -14.68 8.55
C VAL A 146 -10.87 -14.44 7.07
N LEU A 147 -10.20 -13.33 6.75
CA LEU A 147 -9.79 -13.05 5.38
C LEU A 147 -8.66 -14.00 4.98
N LYS A 148 -8.95 -14.87 4.02
CA LYS A 148 -7.94 -15.70 3.35
C LYS A 148 -7.53 -15.01 2.05
N ILE A 149 -6.23 -15.03 1.74
CA ILE A 149 -5.78 -14.61 0.42
C ILE A 149 -6.49 -15.51 -0.62
N ARG A 150 -7.07 -14.85 -1.62
CA ARG A 150 -7.78 -15.46 -2.76
C ARG A 150 -6.85 -16.38 -3.58
N PRO A 151 -7.39 -17.18 -4.52
CA PRO A 151 -6.59 -18.00 -5.42
C PRO A 151 -5.43 -17.20 -6.07
N PRO A 152 -4.37 -17.91 -6.51
CA PRO A 152 -3.22 -17.30 -7.15
C PRO A 152 -3.62 -16.30 -8.23
N PRO A 153 -2.80 -15.25 -8.49
CA PRO A 153 -3.04 -14.33 -9.59
C PRO A 153 -3.44 -15.10 -10.86
N PRO A 154 -4.56 -14.76 -11.50
CA PRO A 154 -5.07 -15.55 -12.61
C PRO A 154 -4.11 -15.46 -13.79
N THR A 155 -4.02 -16.54 -14.55
CA THR A 155 -3.30 -16.52 -15.83
C THR A 155 -4.07 -15.72 -16.87
N LEU A 156 -3.37 -15.20 -17.88
CA LEU A 156 -4.00 -14.44 -18.96
C LEU A 156 -5.15 -15.25 -19.59
N GLY A 157 -6.36 -14.69 -19.53
CA GLY A 157 -7.57 -15.28 -20.10
C GLY A 157 -8.19 -16.44 -19.32
N GLN A 158 -7.70 -16.74 -18.10
CA GLN A 158 -8.14 -17.91 -17.31
C GLN A 158 -9.66 -18.00 -17.13
N HIS A 159 -10.30 -16.85 -16.88
CA HIS A 159 -11.74 -16.78 -16.60
C HIS A 159 -12.55 -16.23 -17.78
N THR A 160 -11.95 -16.04 -18.96
CA THR A 160 -12.63 -15.38 -20.10
C THR A 160 -13.86 -16.17 -20.54
N ARG A 161 -13.74 -17.49 -20.76
CA ARG A 161 -14.88 -18.31 -21.20
C ARG A 161 -15.95 -18.44 -20.11
N GLU A 162 -15.53 -18.66 -18.86
CA GLU A 162 -16.41 -18.72 -17.69
C GLU A 162 -17.27 -17.45 -17.57
N ILE A 163 -16.67 -16.26 -17.62
CA ILE A 163 -17.41 -14.99 -17.51
C ILE A 163 -18.35 -14.78 -18.70
N LEU A 164 -17.92 -15.09 -19.93
CA LEU A 164 -18.77 -14.92 -21.12
C LEU A 164 -19.99 -15.85 -21.07
N THR A 165 -19.84 -17.06 -20.56
CA THR A 165 -20.93 -18.04 -20.45
C THR A 165 -21.81 -17.79 -19.23
N ASP A 166 -21.22 -17.65 -18.05
CA ASP A 166 -21.97 -17.68 -16.79
C ASP A 166 -22.53 -16.31 -16.40
N LEU A 167 -21.79 -15.23 -16.67
CA LEU A 167 -22.22 -13.87 -16.31
C LEU A 167 -22.92 -13.15 -17.45
N LEU A 168 -22.48 -13.37 -18.69
CA LEU A 168 -23.01 -12.69 -19.88
C LEU A 168 -23.94 -13.57 -20.72
N HIS A 169 -24.06 -14.86 -20.39
CA HIS A 169 -24.96 -15.81 -21.05
C HIS A 169 -24.74 -15.93 -22.58
N TYR A 170 -23.49 -15.84 -23.03
CA TYR A 170 -23.16 -16.03 -24.45
C TYR A 170 -23.12 -17.52 -24.81
N THR A 171 -23.57 -17.84 -26.02
CA THR A 171 -23.45 -19.19 -26.58
C THR A 171 -22.01 -19.52 -26.93
N ASN A 172 -21.65 -20.81 -26.92
CA ASN A 172 -20.31 -21.26 -27.29
C ASN A 172 -19.92 -20.80 -28.70
N GLU A 173 -20.86 -20.84 -29.65
CA GLU A 173 -20.68 -20.37 -31.02
C GLU A 173 -20.27 -18.89 -31.07
N LYS A 174 -20.93 -18.04 -30.26
CA LYS A 174 -20.60 -16.62 -30.18
C LYS A 174 -19.24 -16.38 -29.53
N ILE A 175 -18.88 -17.18 -28.52
CA ILE A 175 -17.58 -17.08 -27.85
C ILE A 175 -16.45 -17.49 -28.80
N ASP A 176 -16.65 -18.55 -29.58
CA ASP A 176 -15.65 -19.03 -30.54
C ASP A 176 -15.48 -18.05 -31.70
N LEU A 177 -16.58 -17.45 -32.18
CA LEU A 177 -16.52 -16.35 -33.14
C LEU A 177 -15.73 -15.14 -32.60
N LEU A 178 -15.98 -14.73 -31.35
CA LEU A 178 -15.24 -13.62 -30.72
C LEU A 178 -13.74 -13.88 -30.61
N LYS A 179 -13.34 -15.13 -30.37
CA LYS A 179 -11.93 -15.52 -30.35
C LYS A 179 -11.28 -15.44 -31.73
N GLU A 180 -12.03 -15.78 -32.78
CA GLU A 180 -11.54 -15.71 -34.16
C GLU A 180 -11.45 -14.28 -34.69
N THR A 181 -12.36 -13.39 -34.26
CA THR A 181 -12.40 -12.00 -34.74
C THR A 181 -11.46 -11.04 -34.01
N GLY A 182 -10.95 -11.41 -32.83
CA GLY A 182 -9.94 -10.65 -32.07
C GLY A 182 -10.40 -9.31 -31.53
#